data_AF-G5JD76-F1
#
_entry.id   AF-G5JD76-F1
#
_cell.length_a   1.000
_cell.length_b   1.000
_cell.length_c   1.000
_cell.angle_alpha   90.00
_cell.angle_beta   90.00
_cell.angle_gamma   90.00
#
_symmetry.space_group_name_H-M   'P 1'
#
loop_
_entity.id
_entity.type
_entity.pdbx_description
1 polymer ?
#
loop_
_entity_poly.entity_id
_entity_poly.type
_entity_poly.pdbx_seq_one_letter_code
_entity_poly.pdbx_strand_id
1 'polypeptide(L)'
;MTPQLGFMLLLLGGVALLSMDSKKKGKLSTSYWGGKREETVAKNKAVKQIKSPERNSAALYIGTPIEVQDNLEMEWLKQGINITPKPTAKKTYWFPDMQRGCSVVGGAGSGKTVSVLDRFVQSSFDQGFPTIIYDFKYPAQTSRGFAYALKRGYNARIFAPGYPESDTCNILDFLKDEEDAVAAGQLA
;
A
#
# COMPACT_ATOMS: atom_id res chain seq x y z
N MET A 1 -67.95 -17.82 -9.10
CA MET A 1 -67.03 -17.45 -8.00
C MET A 1 -67.73 -16.40 -7.16
N THR A 2 -67.93 -16.64 -5.87
CA THR A 2 -68.57 -15.66 -4.98
C THR A 2 -67.67 -14.42 -4.84
N PRO A 3 -68.23 -13.20 -4.79
CA PRO A 3 -67.45 -11.96 -4.72
C PRO A 3 -66.49 -11.91 -3.52
N GLN A 4 -66.81 -12.65 -2.45
CA GLN A 4 -65.94 -12.84 -1.28
C GLN A 4 -64.62 -13.56 -1.60
N LEU A 5 -64.63 -14.56 -2.49
CA LEU A 5 -63.44 -15.31 -2.88
C LEU A 5 -62.49 -14.45 -3.73
N GLY A 6 -63.05 -13.60 -4.60
CA GLY A 6 -62.28 -12.64 -5.40
C GLY A 6 -61.63 -11.56 -4.54
N PHE A 7 -62.35 -11.06 -3.53
CA PHE A 7 -61.81 -10.07 -2.58
C PHE A 7 -60.70 -10.65 -1.72
N MET A 8 -60.84 -11.92 -1.30
CA MET A 8 -59.83 -12.61 -0.50
C MET A 8 -58.54 -12.89 -1.29
N LEU A 9 -58.66 -13.26 -2.58
CA LEU A 9 -57.51 -13.42 -3.47
C LEU A 9 -56.79 -12.09 -3.75
N LEU A 10 -57.53 -10.98 -3.87
CA LEU A 10 -56.98 -9.64 -4.00
C LEU A 10 -56.22 -9.19 -2.74
N LEU A 11 -56.75 -9.48 -1.56
CA LEU A 11 -56.09 -9.20 -0.29
C LEU A 11 -54.83 -10.04 -0.10
N LEU A 12 -54.88 -11.34 -0.40
CA LEU A 12 -53.71 -12.22 -0.34
C LEU A 12 -52.64 -11.84 -1.36
N GLY A 13 -53.03 -11.47 -2.58
CA GLY A 13 -52.13 -10.96 -3.60
C GLY A 13 -51.49 -9.61 -3.22
N GLY A 14 -52.27 -8.71 -2.62
CA GLY A 14 -51.78 -7.42 -2.12
C GLY A 14 -50.79 -7.57 -0.97
N VAL A 15 -51.07 -8.45 -0.01
CA VAL A 15 -50.15 -8.75 1.11
C VAL A 15 -48.87 -9.43 0.61
N ALA A 16 -48.96 -10.33 -0.37
CA ALA A 16 -47.79 -10.96 -0.98
C ALA A 16 -46.90 -9.94 -1.71
N LEU A 17 -47.48 -8.99 -2.44
CA LEU A 17 -46.76 -7.91 -3.12
C LEU A 17 -46.09 -6.95 -2.12
N LEU A 18 -46.76 -6.61 -1.01
CA LEU A 18 -46.18 -5.78 0.05
C LEU A 18 -45.07 -6.51 0.82
N SER A 19 -45.12 -7.84 0.89
CA SER A 19 -44.10 -8.67 1.56
C SER A 19 -42.84 -8.87 0.71
N MET A 20 -42.91 -8.60 -0.61
CA MET A 20 -41.75 -8.65 -1.51
C MET A 20 -40.83 -7.43 -1.37
N ASP A 21 -41.26 -6.35 -0.73
CA ASP A 21 -40.42 -5.18 -0.42
C ASP A 21 -39.57 -5.40 0.84
N SER A 22 -38.91 -6.56 0.91
CA SER A 22 -37.83 -6.81 1.85
C SER A 22 -36.62 -5.96 1.42
N LYS A 23 -36.62 -4.69 1.83
CA LYS A 23 -35.45 -3.80 1.73
C LYS A 23 -34.23 -4.57 2.21
N LYS A 24 -33.37 -4.98 1.27
CA LYS A 24 -32.08 -5.59 1.56
C LYS A 24 -31.38 -4.63 2.52
N LYS A 25 -31.21 -5.06 3.79
CA LYS A 25 -30.43 -4.32 4.79
C LYS A 25 -29.18 -3.80 4.09
N GLY A 26 -29.03 -2.47 4.02
CA GLY A 26 -27.92 -1.82 3.34
C GLY A 26 -26.63 -2.27 4.00
N LYS A 27 -26.02 -3.35 3.49
CA LYS A 27 -24.72 -3.82 3.94
C LYS A 27 -23.73 -2.73 3.56
N LEU A 28 -23.30 -1.97 4.55
CA LEU A 28 -22.32 -0.89 4.40
C LEU A 28 -20.97 -1.42 3.91
N SER A 29 -20.68 -2.71 4.16
CA SER A 29 -19.52 -3.41 3.64
C SER A 29 -19.85 -4.85 3.27
N THR A 30 -19.37 -5.29 2.11
CA THR A 30 -19.40 -6.69 1.66
C THR A 30 -17.96 -7.17 1.55
N SER A 31 -17.61 -8.25 2.26
CA SER A 31 -16.34 -8.95 2.07
C SER A 31 -16.56 -10.18 1.20
N TYR A 32 -15.58 -10.47 0.35
CA TYR A 32 -15.52 -11.68 -0.46
C TYR A 32 -14.06 -12.01 -0.76
N TRP A 33 -13.78 -13.26 -1.11
CA TRP A 33 -12.45 -13.66 -1.55
C TRP A 33 -12.19 -13.13 -2.96
N GLY A 34 -11.18 -12.27 -3.11
CA GLY A 34 -10.74 -11.80 -4.41
C GLY A 34 -10.15 -12.95 -5.25
N GLY A 35 -10.36 -12.90 -6.56
CA GLY A 35 -9.80 -13.85 -7.52
C GLY A 35 -8.96 -13.16 -8.60
N LYS A 36 -8.76 -13.86 -9.73
CA LYS A 36 -7.97 -13.36 -10.88
C LYS A 36 -8.48 -12.03 -11.42
N ARG A 37 -9.80 -11.79 -11.33
CA ARG A 37 -10.42 -10.54 -11.78
C ARG A 37 -9.96 -9.37 -10.92
N GLU A 38 -10.05 -9.50 -9.61
CA GLU A 38 -9.60 -8.49 -8.64
C GLU A 38 -8.08 -8.26 -8.77
N GLU A 39 -7.28 -9.32 -8.94
CA GLU A 39 -5.83 -9.19 -9.20
C GLU A 39 -5.55 -8.38 -10.48
N THR A 40 -6.30 -8.62 -11.55
CA THR A 40 -6.13 -7.91 -12.84
C THR A 40 -6.52 -6.43 -12.72
N VAL A 41 -7.64 -6.14 -12.03
CA VAL A 41 -8.07 -4.76 -11.78
C VAL A 41 -7.03 -4.03 -10.92
N ALA A 42 -6.52 -4.67 -9.87
CA ALA A 42 -5.48 -4.12 -9.01
C ALA A 42 -4.19 -3.83 -9.80
N LYS A 43 -3.76 -4.77 -10.64
CA LYS A 43 -2.61 -4.59 -11.55
C LYS A 43 -2.80 -3.40 -12.47
N ASN A 44 -3.91 -3.35 -13.22
CA ASN A 44 -4.13 -2.29 -14.20
C ASN A 44 -4.16 -0.91 -13.55
N LYS A 45 -4.77 -0.82 -12.37
CA LYS A 45 -4.80 0.43 -11.59
C LYS A 45 -3.39 0.80 -11.11
N ALA A 46 -2.66 -0.12 -10.49
CA ALA A 46 -1.32 0.13 -9.99
C ALA A 46 -0.35 0.55 -11.12
N VAL A 47 -0.35 -0.15 -12.25
CA VAL A 47 0.49 0.20 -13.41
C VAL A 47 0.18 1.61 -13.93
N LYS A 48 -1.10 2.01 -13.96
CA LYS A 48 -1.48 3.38 -14.31
C LYS A 48 -0.93 4.40 -13.30
N GLN A 49 -1.06 4.12 -12.00
CA GLN A 49 -0.59 5.00 -10.92
C GLN A 49 0.95 5.17 -10.95
N ILE A 50 1.68 4.13 -11.35
CA ILE A 50 3.15 4.14 -11.43
C ILE A 50 3.63 4.87 -12.69
N LYS A 51 3.01 4.62 -13.84
CA LYS A 51 3.43 5.23 -15.12
C LYS A 51 3.09 6.72 -15.21
N SER A 52 2.02 7.15 -14.54
CA SER A 52 1.55 8.53 -14.55
C SER A 52 1.18 8.96 -13.13
N PRO A 53 2.17 9.25 -12.27
CA PRO A 53 1.93 9.63 -10.89
C PRO A 53 1.21 10.98 -10.81
N GLU A 54 0.09 10.99 -10.10
CA GLU A 54 -0.71 12.18 -9.79
C GLU A 54 -0.80 12.38 -8.27
N ARG A 55 -1.29 13.53 -7.82
CA ARG A 55 -1.58 13.75 -6.40
C ARG A 55 -2.55 12.67 -5.91
N ASN A 56 -2.25 12.05 -4.76
CA ASN A 56 -3.04 10.94 -4.19
C ASN A 56 -3.12 9.70 -5.08
N SER A 57 -2.08 9.44 -5.88
CA SER A 57 -1.96 8.24 -6.72
C SER A 57 -0.64 7.53 -6.41
N ALA A 58 -0.66 6.61 -5.43
CA ALA A 58 0.50 5.80 -5.08
C ALA A 58 0.16 4.32 -5.19
N ALA A 59 1.09 3.53 -5.72
CA ALA A 59 0.99 2.08 -5.76
C ALA A 59 2.33 1.44 -5.39
N LEU A 60 2.27 0.27 -4.77
CA LEU A 60 3.44 -0.55 -4.49
C LEU A 60 3.25 -1.96 -5.05
N TYR A 61 4.31 -2.74 -5.06
CA TYR A 61 4.28 -4.12 -5.52
C TYR A 61 5.12 -5.04 -4.63
N ILE A 62 4.78 -6.34 -4.67
CA ILE A 62 5.61 -7.42 -4.14
C ILE A 62 6.05 -8.31 -5.29
N GLY A 63 7.36 -8.48 -5.43
CA GLY A 63 7.99 -9.15 -6.57
C GLY A 63 8.22 -8.15 -7.70
N THR A 64 9.47 -7.75 -7.90
CA THR A 64 9.86 -6.71 -8.86
C THR A 64 9.36 -7.05 -10.27
N PRO A 65 8.55 -6.17 -10.91
CA PRO A 65 8.12 -6.35 -12.29
C PRO A 65 9.33 -6.42 -13.23
N ILE A 66 9.22 -7.23 -14.29
CA ILE A 66 10.29 -7.36 -15.29
C ILE A 66 10.70 -6.00 -15.88
N GLU A 67 9.73 -5.14 -16.19
CA GLU A 67 9.96 -3.81 -16.74
C GLU A 67 10.82 -2.94 -15.81
N VAL A 68 10.60 -3.03 -14.49
CA VAL A 68 11.39 -2.29 -13.50
C VAL A 68 12.79 -2.90 -13.40
N GLN A 69 12.87 -4.23 -13.40
CA GLN A 69 14.15 -4.92 -13.36
C GLN A 69 15.05 -4.57 -14.56
N ASP A 70 14.50 -4.62 -15.78
CA ASP A 70 15.22 -4.32 -17.01
C ASP A 70 15.73 -2.87 -17.02
N ASN A 71 14.89 -1.92 -16.58
CA ASN A 71 15.28 -0.51 -16.48
C ASN A 71 16.46 -0.31 -15.52
N LEU A 72 16.40 -0.96 -14.34
CA LEU A 72 17.48 -0.89 -13.34
C LEU A 72 18.77 -1.53 -13.84
N GLU A 73 18.69 -2.65 -14.55
CA GLU A 73 19.85 -3.32 -15.13
C GLU A 73 20.49 -2.46 -16.23
N MET A 74 19.68 -1.80 -17.06
CA MET A 74 20.19 -0.82 -18.03
C MET A 74 20.86 0.38 -17.37
N GLU A 75 20.30 0.90 -16.27
CA GLU A 75 20.91 2.01 -15.51
C GLU A 75 22.26 1.62 -14.92
N TRP A 76 22.37 0.44 -14.33
CA TRP A 76 23.64 -0.06 -13.80
C TRP A 76 24.68 -0.29 -14.89
N LEU A 77 24.27 -0.85 -16.04
CA LEU A 77 25.14 -1.02 -17.20
C LEU A 77 25.69 0.33 -17.68
N LYS A 78 24.85 1.38 -17.74
CA LYS A 78 25.27 2.75 -18.08
C LYS A 78 26.26 3.34 -17.07
N GLN A 79 26.18 2.93 -15.81
CA GLN A 79 27.11 3.31 -14.74
C GLN A 79 28.40 2.46 -14.74
N GLY A 80 28.56 1.53 -15.68
CA GLY A 80 29.71 0.62 -15.74
C GLY A 80 29.65 -0.52 -14.73
N ILE A 81 28.50 -0.72 -14.06
CA ILE A 81 28.30 -1.77 -13.06
C ILE A 81 27.71 -2.98 -13.76
N ASN A 82 28.54 -3.99 -14.03
CA ASN A 82 28.09 -5.26 -14.61
C ASN A 82 27.76 -6.26 -13.50
N ILE A 83 26.46 -6.53 -13.29
CA ILE A 83 25.97 -7.44 -12.25
C ILE A 83 25.23 -8.58 -12.92
N THR A 84 25.45 -9.82 -12.46
CA THR A 84 24.62 -10.96 -12.87
C THR A 84 23.15 -10.68 -12.53
N PRO A 85 22.22 -10.72 -13.50
CA PRO A 85 20.80 -10.48 -13.25
C PRO A 85 20.26 -11.40 -12.17
N LYS A 86 19.47 -10.85 -11.25
CA LYS A 86 18.72 -11.70 -10.32
C LYS A 86 17.58 -12.38 -11.08
N PRO A 87 17.20 -13.61 -10.71
CA PRO A 87 16.01 -14.22 -11.30
C PRO A 87 14.78 -13.35 -11.02
N THR A 88 14.06 -12.99 -12.08
CA THR A 88 12.82 -12.21 -12.00
C THR A 88 11.79 -12.95 -11.13
N ALA A 89 10.99 -12.18 -10.39
CA ALA A 89 9.91 -12.73 -9.62
C ALA A 89 8.92 -13.48 -10.54
N LYS A 90 8.57 -14.72 -10.20
CA LYS A 90 7.59 -15.52 -10.96
C LYS A 90 6.21 -14.85 -11.05
N LYS A 91 5.83 -14.09 -10.02
CA LYS A 91 4.56 -13.36 -9.93
C LYS A 91 4.79 -12.04 -9.19
N THR A 92 4.21 -10.98 -9.72
CA THR A 92 4.09 -9.68 -9.05
C THR A 92 2.70 -9.51 -8.47
N TYR A 93 2.61 -9.13 -7.20
CA TYR A 93 1.37 -8.69 -6.57
C TYR A 93 1.34 -7.17 -6.53
N TRP A 94 0.22 -6.58 -6.96
CA TRP A 94 0.07 -5.13 -7.11
C TRP A 94 -0.87 -4.58 -6.04
N PHE A 95 -0.44 -3.49 -5.41
CA PHE A 95 -1.17 -2.82 -4.34
C PHE A 95 -1.43 -1.38 -4.77
N PRO A 96 -2.57 -1.11 -5.44
CA PRO A 96 -2.96 0.25 -5.79
C PRO A 96 -3.47 1.02 -4.57
N ASP A 97 -3.57 2.33 -4.71
CA ASP A 97 -4.15 3.25 -3.72
C ASP A 97 -3.45 3.29 -2.36
N MET A 98 -2.13 3.09 -2.33
CA MET A 98 -1.32 3.04 -1.11
C MET A 98 -1.25 4.37 -0.36
N GLN A 99 -1.65 5.49 -0.97
CA GLN A 99 -1.79 6.78 -0.28
C GLN A 99 -2.83 6.75 0.85
N ARG A 100 -3.76 5.77 0.84
CA ARG A 100 -4.78 5.61 1.89
C ARG A 100 -4.23 4.92 3.14
N GLY A 101 -2.99 4.44 3.09
CA GLY A 101 -2.39 3.60 4.11
C GLY A 101 -2.70 2.11 3.91
N CYS A 102 -1.85 1.27 4.47
CA CYS A 102 -2.01 -0.18 4.47
C CYS A 102 -1.62 -0.72 5.85
N SER A 103 -2.44 -1.62 6.41
CA SER A 103 -2.15 -2.30 7.66
C SER A 103 -1.83 -3.76 7.40
N VAL A 104 -0.69 -4.22 7.93
CA VAL A 104 -0.22 -5.60 7.79
C VAL A 104 -0.27 -6.25 9.17
N VAL A 105 -1.20 -7.19 9.36
CA VAL A 105 -1.47 -7.83 10.65
C VAL A 105 -1.06 -9.31 10.59
N GLY A 106 -0.42 -9.80 11.66
CA GLY A 106 -0.06 -11.20 11.79
C GLY A 106 0.73 -11.48 13.08
N GLY A 107 0.74 -12.73 13.52
CA GLY A 107 1.45 -13.16 14.74
C GLY A 107 2.97 -12.95 14.69
N ALA A 108 3.64 -13.01 15.85
CA ALA A 108 5.10 -13.00 15.89
C ALA A 108 5.66 -14.17 15.06
N GLY A 109 6.73 -13.93 14.29
CA GLY A 109 7.32 -14.96 13.43
C GLY A 109 6.56 -15.28 12.13
N SER A 110 5.41 -14.65 11.86
CA SER A 110 4.60 -14.92 10.64
C SER A 110 5.21 -14.41 9.32
N GLY A 111 6.43 -13.88 9.34
CA GLY A 111 7.14 -13.40 8.15
C GLY A 111 6.73 -12.02 7.63
N LYS A 112 5.80 -11.31 8.29
CA LYS A 112 5.27 -9.98 7.86
C LYS A 112 6.33 -8.98 7.39
N THR A 113 7.47 -8.90 8.08
CA THR A 113 8.58 -8.02 7.70
C THR A 113 9.18 -8.40 6.35
N VAL A 114 9.54 -9.68 6.17
CA VAL A 114 10.25 -10.14 4.96
C VAL A 114 9.30 -10.29 3.76
N SER A 115 8.05 -10.68 4.01
CA SER A 115 7.09 -10.96 2.94
C SER A 115 6.38 -9.71 2.41
N VAL A 116 6.16 -8.69 3.26
CA VAL A 116 5.39 -7.49 2.89
C VAL A 116 6.18 -6.21 3.13
N LEU A 117 6.60 -5.92 4.37
CA LEU A 117 7.15 -4.59 4.71
C LEU A 117 8.44 -4.28 3.94
N ASP A 118 9.42 -5.20 3.96
CA ASP A 118 10.68 -5.03 3.23
C ASP A 118 10.45 -4.95 1.72
N ARG A 119 9.41 -5.62 1.21
CA ARG A 119 9.05 -5.60 -0.21
C ARG A 119 8.41 -4.26 -0.60
N PHE A 120 7.57 -3.70 0.26
CA PHE A 120 7.00 -2.36 0.09
C PHE A 120 8.07 -1.28 0.13
N VAL A 121 9.02 -1.38 1.07
CA VAL A 121 10.18 -0.48 1.14
C VAL A 121 11.03 -0.58 -0.13
N GLN A 122 11.31 -1.79 -0.63
CA GLN A 122 12.03 -1.95 -1.90
C GLN A 122 11.26 -1.34 -3.08
N SER A 123 9.95 -1.59 -3.15
CA SER A 123 9.08 -1.04 -4.19
C SER A 123 8.99 0.49 -4.13
N SER A 124 9.03 1.09 -2.94
CA SER A 124 9.04 2.56 -2.80
C SER A 124 10.36 3.16 -3.29
N PHE A 125 11.49 2.51 -2.98
CA PHE A 125 12.80 2.91 -3.48
C PHE A 125 12.96 2.73 -4.99
N ASP A 126 12.45 1.64 -5.56
CA ASP A 126 12.47 1.41 -7.00
C ASP A 126 11.70 2.48 -7.79
N GLN A 127 10.70 3.10 -7.15
CA GLN A 127 9.83 4.12 -7.76
C GLN A 127 10.26 5.57 -7.46
N GLY A 128 11.33 5.78 -6.70
CA GLY A 128 11.79 7.13 -6.36
C GLY A 128 10.97 7.83 -5.28
N PHE A 129 10.14 7.11 -4.49
CA PHE A 129 9.38 7.74 -3.41
C PHE A 129 10.28 8.15 -2.23
N PRO A 130 10.11 9.38 -1.69
CA PRO A 130 10.62 9.72 -0.37
C PRO A 130 10.07 8.72 0.65
N THR A 131 10.95 8.07 1.39
CA THR A 131 10.58 6.95 2.28
C THR A 131 11.17 7.18 3.67
N ILE A 132 10.31 7.16 4.69
CA ILE A 132 10.70 7.14 6.11
C ILE A 132 10.46 5.72 6.63
N ILE A 133 11.46 5.14 7.29
CA ILE A 133 11.38 3.80 7.87
C ILE A 133 11.56 3.92 9.37
N TYR A 134 10.59 3.39 10.12
CA TYR A 134 10.71 3.24 11.57
C TYR A 134 11.08 1.79 11.90
N ASP A 135 12.33 1.58 12.29
CA ASP A 135 12.85 0.25 12.67
C ASP A 135 12.88 0.10 14.20
N PHE A 136 11.80 -0.44 14.77
CA PHE A 136 11.73 -0.76 16.21
C PHE A 136 12.78 -1.79 16.65
N LYS A 137 13.30 -2.61 15.72
CA LYS A 137 14.29 -3.67 15.99
C LYS A 137 15.63 -3.35 15.32
N TYR A 138 16.03 -2.09 15.44
CA TYR A 138 17.30 -1.59 14.92
C TYR A 138 18.48 -2.50 15.28
N PRO A 139 19.41 -2.81 14.35
CA PRO A 139 19.55 -2.28 12.97
C PRO A 139 19.04 -3.23 11.87
N ALA A 140 18.19 -4.20 12.18
CA ALA A 140 17.92 -5.33 11.27
C ALA A 140 17.25 -4.91 9.94
N GLN A 141 16.25 -4.03 10.00
CA GLN A 141 15.57 -3.54 8.80
C GLN A 141 16.34 -2.40 8.18
N THR A 142 16.88 -1.48 9.00
CA THR A 142 17.65 -0.34 8.53
C THR A 142 18.85 -0.77 7.70
N SER A 143 19.64 -1.75 8.13
CA SER A 143 20.82 -2.23 7.38
C SER A 143 20.48 -2.68 5.95
N ARG A 144 19.34 -3.36 5.77
CA ARG A 144 18.90 -3.84 4.45
C ARG A 144 18.30 -2.72 3.60
N GLY A 145 17.47 -1.87 4.22
CA GLY A 145 16.81 -0.76 3.56
C GLY A 145 17.82 0.30 3.10
N PHE A 146 18.78 0.65 3.97
CA PHE A 146 19.77 1.69 3.72
C PHE A 146 20.68 1.35 2.54
N ALA A 147 21.24 0.14 2.52
CA ALA A 147 22.06 -0.31 1.38
C ALA A 147 21.28 -0.33 0.06
N TYR A 148 19.99 -0.72 0.10
CA TYR A 148 19.14 -0.70 -1.08
C TYR A 148 18.82 0.72 -1.54
N ALA A 149 18.56 1.65 -0.62
CA ALA A 149 18.32 3.05 -0.92
C ALA A 149 19.53 3.71 -1.59
N LEU A 150 20.74 3.48 -1.07
CA LEU A 150 21.98 3.95 -1.68
C LEU A 150 22.16 3.39 -3.11
N LYS A 151 21.85 2.11 -3.31
CA LYS A 151 21.87 1.47 -4.65
C LYS A 151 20.89 2.13 -5.64
N ARG A 152 19.86 2.80 -5.14
CA ARG A 152 18.83 3.53 -5.90
C ARG A 152 19.13 5.02 -6.01
N GLY A 153 20.30 5.48 -5.58
CA GLY A 153 20.73 6.87 -5.66
C GLY A 153 20.13 7.79 -4.60
N TYR A 154 19.54 7.24 -3.53
CA TYR A 154 19.00 8.05 -2.45
C TYR A 154 20.12 8.64 -1.58
N ASN A 155 19.90 9.87 -1.12
CA ASN A 155 20.61 10.43 0.02
C ASN A 155 19.96 9.92 1.32
N ALA A 156 20.35 8.73 1.77
CA ALA A 156 19.79 8.10 2.95
C ALA A 156 20.48 8.61 4.22
N ARG A 157 19.70 8.91 5.27
CA ARG A 157 20.16 9.30 6.60
C ARG A 157 19.57 8.39 7.66
N ILE A 158 20.28 8.22 8.77
CA ILE A 158 19.84 7.42 9.91
C ILE A 158 19.70 8.35 11.10
N PHE A 159 18.54 8.36 11.75
CA PHE A 159 18.36 9.02 13.04
C PHE A 159 18.15 7.94 14.10
N ALA A 160 19.18 7.68 14.89
CA ALA A 160 19.22 6.63 15.91
C ALA A 160 20.05 7.09 17.13
N PRO A 161 19.52 8.02 17.96
CA PRO A 161 20.27 8.60 19.06
C PRO A 161 20.96 7.55 19.95
N GLY A 162 22.25 7.76 20.25
CA GLY A 162 23.09 6.83 20.99
C GLY A 162 23.92 5.87 20.14
N TYR A 163 23.70 5.84 18.82
CA TYR A 163 24.52 5.07 17.88
C TYR A 163 25.49 5.99 17.09
N PRO A 164 26.72 5.53 16.77
CA PRO A 164 27.72 6.33 16.05
C PRO A 164 27.26 6.84 14.67
N GLU A 165 26.43 6.08 13.98
CA GLU A 165 25.88 6.39 12.66
C GLU A 165 24.68 7.34 12.68
N SER A 166 24.23 7.75 13.88
CA SER A 166 23.10 8.67 13.99
C SER A 166 23.48 10.05 13.49
N ASP A 167 22.70 10.51 12.53
CA ASP A 167 22.62 11.91 12.13
C ASP A 167 21.90 12.73 13.21
N THR A 168 21.93 14.05 13.05
CA THR A 168 21.23 14.99 13.95
C THR A 168 19.90 15.43 13.36
N CYS A 169 18.86 15.49 14.19
CA CYS A 169 17.57 16.08 13.84
C CYS A 169 17.21 17.11 14.91
N ASN A 170 17.24 18.39 14.56
CA ASN A 170 16.81 19.46 15.46
C ASN A 170 15.35 19.82 15.13
N ILE A 171 14.44 19.55 16.06
CA ILE A 171 13.00 19.82 15.87
C ILE A 171 12.74 21.32 15.70
N LEU A 172 13.57 22.18 16.30
CA LEU A 172 13.44 23.62 16.18
C LEU A 172 13.66 24.11 14.74
N ASP A 173 14.41 23.36 13.92
CA ASP A 173 14.61 23.69 12.49
C ASP A 173 13.31 23.57 11.67
N PHE A 174 12.29 22.91 12.22
CA PHE A 174 10.98 22.74 11.59
C PHE A 174 9.96 23.80 12.02
N LEU A 175 10.23 24.59 13.06
CA LEU A 175 9.36 25.67 13.53
C LEU A 175 9.59 26.93 12.69
N LYS A 176 8.56 27.39 11.99
CA LYS A 176 8.60 28.62 11.18
C LYS A 176 7.95 29.78 11.89
N ASP A 177 6.86 29.53 12.59
CA ASP A 177 6.08 30.56 13.29
C ASP A 177 5.32 29.97 14.50
N GLU A 178 4.53 30.83 15.15
CA GLU A 178 3.74 30.49 16.34
C GLU A 178 2.58 29.52 16.04
N GLU A 179 2.12 29.40 14.80
CA GLU A 179 1.06 28.46 14.43
C GLU A 179 1.56 27.01 14.49
N ASP A 180 2.85 26.77 14.20
CA ASP A 180 3.45 25.44 14.30
C ASP A 180 3.41 24.89 15.74
N ALA A 181 3.55 25.74 16.76
CA ALA A 181 3.43 25.35 18.16
C ALA A 181 1.98 24.92 18.51
N VAL A 182 0.98 25.60 17.93
CA VAL A 182 -0.43 25.26 18.11
C VAL A 182 -0.77 23.95 17.40
N ALA A 183 -0.28 23.76 16.17
CA ALA A 183 -0.49 22.53 15.39
C ALA A 183 0.15 21.31 16.05
N ALA A 184 1.36 21.46 16.61
CA ALA A 184 2.03 20.40 17.36
C ALA A 184 1.21 19.95 18.59
N GLY A 185 0.57 20.90 19.29
CA GLY A 185 -0.32 20.60 20.41
C GLY A 185 -1.56 19.78 20.05
N GLN A 186 -2.00 19.78 18.78
CA GLN A 186 -3.16 19.00 18.31
C GLN A 186 -2.83 17.55 17.91
N LEU A 187 -1.55 17.23 17.74
CA LEU A 187 -1.09 15.89 17.36
C LEU A 187 -0.78 14.99 18.57
N ALA A 188 -0.74 15.56 19.78
CA ALA A 188 -0.36 14.90 21.04
C ALA A 188 -1.58 14.39 21.84
#